data_AF-X1BZ16-F1
#
_entry.id   AF-X1BZ16-F1
#
_cell.length_a   1.000
_cell.length_b   1.000
_cell.length_c   1.000
_cell.angle_alpha   90.00
_cell.angle_beta   90.00
_cell.angle_gamma   90.00
#
_symmetry.space_group_name_H-M   'P 1'
#
loop_
_entity.id
_entity.type
_entity.pdbx_description
1 polymer ?
#
loop_
_entity_poly.entity_id
_entity_poly.type
_entity_poly.pdbx_seq_one_letter_code
_entity_poly.pdbx_strand_id
1 'polypeptide(L)'
;KERNVWFSDVWDFKGISQGLNNKEMRKISAAYPFELPFRLINMFSVRNDIILDPFLGTGTSSLAAMVSERNSIGYEIDVNFKEIIKERFLKVISFGNKYVKNRINSHLSFITERIKEKGPTKYTNENLNVSVVTNQEKDLNIKKLNSIKESNNEFVLEYKEIYDN
;
A
#
# COMPACT_ATOMS: atom_id res chain seq x y z
N LYS A 1 -16.42 7.02 5.87
CA LYS A 1 -16.70 5.57 5.77
C LYS A 1 -15.39 4.78 5.77
N GLU A 2 -14.34 5.22 5.05
CA GLU A 2 -13.02 4.56 5.06
C GLU A 2 -12.46 4.28 6.47
N ARG A 3 -12.38 5.28 7.36
CA ARG A 3 -11.93 5.05 8.75
C ARG A 3 -12.73 3.96 9.46
N ASN A 4 -14.06 4.01 9.41
CA ASN A 4 -14.89 3.00 10.07
C ASN A 4 -14.71 1.60 9.45
N VAL A 5 -14.41 1.51 8.15
CA VAL A 5 -14.11 0.24 7.48
C VAL A 5 -12.73 -0.28 7.89
N TRP A 6 -11.74 0.61 8.03
CA TRP A 6 -10.40 0.26 8.45
C TRP A 6 -10.38 -0.19 9.92
N PHE A 7 -11.04 0.52 10.83
CA PHE A 7 -11.06 0.22 12.27
C PHE A 7 -12.23 -0.71 12.69
N SER A 8 -12.85 -1.40 11.75
CA SER A 8 -13.83 -2.46 12.03
C SER A 8 -13.10 -3.70 12.55
N ASP A 9 -13.71 -4.46 13.47
CA ASP A 9 -13.17 -5.75 13.92
C ASP A 9 -13.30 -6.84 12.83
N VAL A 10 -14.17 -6.61 11.83
CA VAL A 10 -14.39 -7.52 10.70
C VAL A 10 -14.00 -6.83 9.41
N TRP A 11 -13.06 -7.43 8.68
CA TRP A 11 -12.60 -6.96 7.37
C TRP A 11 -13.02 -7.92 6.27
N ASP A 12 -13.78 -7.41 5.31
CA ASP A 12 -14.09 -8.12 4.07
C ASP A 12 -13.00 -7.83 3.03
N PHE A 13 -12.20 -8.85 2.73
CA PHE A 13 -11.29 -8.85 1.60
C PHE A 13 -11.77 -9.89 0.60
N LYS A 14 -11.93 -9.48 -0.66
CA LYS A 14 -11.98 -10.46 -1.74
C LYS A 14 -10.62 -11.14 -1.77
N GLY A 15 -10.60 -12.47 -1.58
CA GLY A 15 -9.38 -13.27 -1.78
C GLY A 15 -8.74 -12.94 -3.13
N ILE A 16 -7.43 -13.19 -3.26
CA ILE A 16 -6.66 -12.84 -4.46
C ILE A 16 -7.39 -13.37 -5.71
N SER A 17 -8.01 -12.46 -6.45
CA SER A 17 -8.82 -12.79 -7.63
C SER A 17 -7.98 -13.54 -8.64
N GLN A 18 -8.59 -14.56 -9.26
CA GLN A 18 -8.07 -15.43 -10.32
C GLN A 18 -7.66 -14.69 -11.63
N GLY A 19 -7.43 -13.38 -11.58
CA GLY A 19 -7.05 -12.53 -12.72
C GLY A 19 -5.54 -12.46 -13.02
N LEU A 20 -4.70 -13.15 -12.26
CA LEU A 20 -3.29 -13.38 -12.61
C LEU A 20 -3.18 -14.78 -13.22
N ASN A 21 -2.96 -14.85 -14.53
CA ASN A 21 -2.72 -16.08 -15.29
C ASN A 21 -1.42 -16.82 -14.89
N ASN A 22 -0.82 -16.53 -13.72
CA ASN A 22 0.34 -17.24 -13.22
C ASN A 22 -0.10 -18.49 -12.44
N LYS A 23 -0.02 -19.65 -13.11
CA LYS A 23 -0.15 -20.98 -12.49
C LYS A 23 0.74 -21.16 -11.25
N GLU A 24 1.87 -20.46 -11.18
CA GLU A 24 2.82 -20.55 -10.06
C GLU A 24 2.35 -19.87 -8.79
N MET A 25 1.71 -18.69 -8.88
CA MET A 25 1.14 -18.02 -7.69
C MET A 25 -0.04 -18.79 -7.10
N ARG A 26 -0.78 -19.55 -7.93
CA ARG A 26 -1.83 -20.47 -7.47
C ARG A 26 -1.29 -21.66 -6.66
N LYS A 27 -0.02 -22.03 -6.80
CA LYS A 27 0.60 -23.10 -6.01
C LYS A 27 0.96 -22.67 -4.60
N ILE A 28 0.97 -21.36 -4.31
CA ILE A 28 1.34 -20.84 -2.99
C ILE A 28 0.05 -20.76 -2.16
N SER A 29 -0.30 -21.90 -1.56
CA SER A 29 -1.59 -22.18 -0.89
C SER A 29 -1.95 -21.25 0.29
N ALA A 30 -1.10 -20.31 0.67
CA ALA A 30 -1.25 -19.49 1.89
C ALA A 30 -0.97 -17.99 1.70
N ALA A 31 -0.86 -17.48 0.47
CA ALA A 31 -0.61 -16.05 0.25
C ALA A 31 -1.86 -15.21 0.63
N TYR A 32 -1.71 -14.30 1.59
CA TYR A 32 -2.75 -13.33 1.96
C TYR A 32 -2.82 -12.15 0.98
N PRO A 33 -3.97 -11.48 0.86
CA PRO A 33 -4.14 -10.31 -0.01
C PRO A 33 -3.26 -9.14 0.46
N PHE A 34 -2.83 -8.28 -0.47
CA PHE A 34 -1.98 -7.12 -0.22
C PHE A 34 -2.61 -6.13 0.78
N GLU A 35 -3.93 -5.98 0.73
CA GLU A 35 -4.67 -5.02 1.55
C GLU A 35 -4.56 -5.33 3.05
N LEU A 36 -4.34 -6.59 3.43
CA LEU A 36 -4.21 -7.00 4.82
C LEU A 36 -2.97 -6.38 5.50
N PRO A 37 -1.72 -6.67 5.08
CA PRO A 37 -0.54 -6.05 5.68
C PRO A 37 -0.51 -4.54 5.41
N PHE A 38 -1.02 -4.06 4.27
CA PHE A 38 -1.04 -2.63 3.98
C PHE A 38 -1.85 -1.85 5.02
N ARG A 39 -3.02 -2.37 5.42
CA ARG A 39 -3.82 -1.75 6.49
C ARG A 39 -3.09 -1.82 7.83
N LEU A 40 -2.59 -2.99 8.23
CA LEU A 40 -1.90 -3.18 9.50
C LEU A 40 -0.69 -2.25 9.65
N ILE A 41 0.14 -2.17 8.61
CA ILE A 41 1.32 -1.29 8.59
C ILE A 41 0.89 0.17 8.75
N ASN A 42 -0.12 0.64 8.01
CA ASN A 42 -0.57 2.02 8.12
C ASN A 42 -1.27 2.35 9.46
N MET A 43 -1.77 1.36 10.19
CA MET A 43 -2.42 1.52 11.49
C MET A 43 -1.44 1.53 12.66
N PHE A 44 -0.44 0.64 12.61
CA PHE A 44 0.41 0.30 13.76
C PHE A 44 1.87 0.72 13.59
N SER A 45 2.19 1.48 12.54
CA SER A 45 3.53 2.04 12.32
C SER A 45 3.46 3.44 11.76
N VAL A 46 4.53 4.21 11.89
CA VAL A 46 4.74 5.49 11.22
C VAL A 46 5.75 5.36 10.07
N ARG A 47 5.86 6.39 9.23
CA ARG A 47 6.83 6.41 8.11
C ARG A 47 8.24 6.13 8.65
N ASN A 48 9.02 5.36 7.89
CA ASN A 48 10.38 4.90 8.20
C ASN A 48 10.51 3.83 9.31
N ASP A 49 9.43 3.42 9.97
CA ASP A 49 9.48 2.25 10.87
C ASP A 49 9.90 0.98 10.12
N ILE A 50 10.41 0.01 10.87
CA ILE A 50 10.86 -1.28 10.36
C ILE A 50 9.80 -2.34 10.64
N ILE A 51 9.33 -3.00 9.58
CA ILE A 51 8.41 -4.15 9.64
C ILE A 51 9.22 -5.43 9.54
N LEU A 52 9.14 -6.30 10.56
CA LEU A 52 9.75 -7.62 10.53
C LEU A 52 8.73 -8.67 10.11
N ASP A 53 9.05 -9.46 9.09
CA ASP A 53 8.29 -10.64 8.69
C ASP A 53 9.18 -11.90 8.71
N PRO A 54 9.10 -12.75 9.75
CA PRO A 54 9.93 -13.95 9.84
C PRO A 54 9.48 -15.08 8.90
N PHE A 55 8.33 -14.93 8.22
CA PHE A 55 7.74 -15.92 7.31
C PHE A 55 7.30 -15.24 6.01
N LEU A 56 8.28 -14.66 5.32
CA LEU A 56 8.07 -13.70 4.25
C LEU A 56 7.24 -14.26 3.07
N GLY A 57 7.34 -15.55 2.76
CA GLY A 57 6.61 -16.20 1.68
C GLY A 57 6.77 -15.46 0.36
N THR A 58 5.66 -14.97 -0.21
CA THR A 58 5.67 -14.18 -1.47
C THR A 58 6.13 -12.73 -1.32
N GLY A 59 6.62 -12.32 -0.14
CA GLY A 59 7.06 -10.96 0.11
C GLY A 59 5.94 -9.94 0.26
N THR A 60 4.69 -10.36 0.52
CA THR A 60 3.54 -9.44 0.51
C THR A 60 3.63 -8.39 1.62
N SER A 61 4.15 -8.73 2.81
CA SER A 61 4.39 -7.74 3.88
C SER A 61 5.40 -6.68 3.48
N SER A 62 6.55 -7.07 2.92
CA SER A 62 7.57 -6.13 2.43
C SER A 62 7.05 -5.27 1.28
N LEU A 63 6.25 -5.84 0.37
CA LEU A 63 5.61 -5.07 -0.69
C LEU A 63 4.68 -3.99 -0.11
N ALA A 64 3.91 -4.33 0.93
CA ALA A 64 3.05 -3.38 1.62
C ALA A 64 3.83 -2.31 2.39
N ALA A 65 4.96 -2.68 3.00
CA ALA A 65 5.89 -1.74 3.63
C ALA A 65 6.46 -0.75 2.61
N MET A 66 6.94 -1.24 1.46
CA MET A 66 7.43 -0.42 0.35
C MET A 66 6.38 0.59 -0.12
N VAL A 67 5.14 0.16 -0.36
CA VAL A 67 4.06 1.07 -0.81
C VAL A 67 3.62 2.04 0.29
N SER A 68 3.87 1.71 1.55
CA SER A 68 3.55 2.55 2.70
C SER A 68 4.73 3.41 3.17
N GLU A 69 5.87 3.46 2.48
CA GLU A 69 7.05 4.21 2.93
C GLU A 69 7.57 3.75 4.32
N ARG A 70 7.54 2.43 4.56
CA ARG A 70 8.17 1.78 5.72
C ARG A 70 9.33 0.89 5.24
N ASN A 71 10.29 0.71 6.12
CA ASN A 71 11.34 -0.28 5.93
C ASN A 71 10.81 -1.67 6.26
N SER A 72 11.44 -2.72 5.74
CA SER A 72 11.13 -4.08 6.15
C SER A 72 12.33 -5.01 6.12
N ILE A 73 12.29 -6.02 6.99
CA ILE A 73 13.23 -7.14 7.01
C ILE A 73 12.39 -8.40 6.94
N GLY A 74 12.68 -9.28 5.98
CA GLY A 74 11.93 -10.50 5.75
C GLY A 74 12.83 -11.72 5.71
N TYR A 75 12.41 -12.81 6.36
CA TYR A 75 13.10 -14.10 6.32
C TYR A 75 12.22 -15.12 5.59
N GLU A 76 12.83 -15.89 4.69
CA GLU A 76 12.21 -17.02 4.00
C GLU A 76 13.23 -18.15 3.94
N ILE A 77 12.83 -19.34 4.35
CA ILE A 77 13.69 -20.53 4.39
C ILE A 77 13.69 -21.26 3.06
N ASP A 78 12.59 -21.18 2.31
CA ASP A 78 12.44 -21.84 1.03
C ASP A 78 13.04 -20.97 -0.08
N VAL A 79 14.21 -21.38 -0.55
CA VAL A 79 14.96 -20.73 -1.63
C VAL A 79 14.18 -20.59 -2.94
N ASN A 80 13.14 -21.40 -3.16
CA ASN A 80 12.29 -21.32 -4.35
C ASN A 80 11.50 -20.00 -4.42
N PHE A 81 11.31 -19.31 -3.29
CA PHE A 81 10.63 -18.01 -3.26
C PHE A 81 11.53 -16.85 -3.67
N LYS A 82 12.86 -17.02 -3.68
CA LYS A 82 13.81 -15.92 -3.89
C LYS A 82 13.53 -15.15 -5.19
N GLU A 83 13.43 -15.86 -6.32
CA GLU A 83 13.16 -15.22 -7.62
C GLU A 83 11.74 -14.65 -7.69
N ILE A 84 10.75 -15.32 -7.08
CA ILE A 84 9.36 -14.84 -7.01
C ILE A 84 9.28 -13.51 -6.25
N ILE A 85 9.94 -13.42 -5.09
CA ILE A 85 10.00 -12.21 -4.26
C ILE A 85 10.68 -11.08 -5.04
N LYS A 86 11.85 -11.37 -5.62
CA LYS A 86 12.63 -10.41 -6.40
C LYS A 86 11.81 -9.83 -7.56
N GLU A 87 11.20 -10.69 -8.37
CA GLU A 87 10.36 -10.23 -9.48
C GLU A 87 9.19 -9.35 -9.01
N ARG A 88 8.56 -9.70 -7.88
CA ARG A 88 7.45 -8.92 -7.31
C ARG A 88 7.94 -7.55 -6.84
N PHE A 89 9.09 -7.48 -6.18
CA PHE A 89 9.67 -6.22 -5.72
C PHE A 89 10.08 -5.33 -6.87
N LEU A 90 10.69 -5.87 -7.92
CA LEU A 90 11.03 -5.07 -9.11
C LEU A 90 9.79 -4.50 -9.83
N LYS A 91 8.63 -5.16 -9.71
CA LYS A 91 7.34 -4.67 -10.25
C LYS A 91 6.62 -3.69 -9.31
N VAL A 92 7.13 -3.42 -8.10
CA VAL A 92 6.45 -2.63 -7.06
C VAL A 92 6.11 -1.21 -7.50
N ILE A 93 6.95 -0.56 -8.31
CA ILE A 93 6.69 0.82 -8.76
C ILE A 93 5.37 0.87 -9.53
N SER A 94 5.18 -0.02 -10.50
CA SER A 94 3.97 -0.08 -11.31
C SER A 94 2.73 -0.42 -10.48
N PHE A 95 2.84 -1.42 -9.60
CA PHE A 95 1.77 -1.89 -8.75
C PHE A 95 1.38 -0.85 -7.69
N GLY A 96 2.37 -0.36 -6.94
CA GLY A 96 2.21 0.61 -5.86
C GLY A 96 1.66 1.94 -6.35
N ASN A 97 2.17 2.46 -7.48
CA ASN A 97 1.65 3.71 -8.04
C ASN A 97 0.21 3.56 -8.56
N LYS A 98 -0.14 2.40 -9.13
CA LYS A 98 -1.54 2.10 -9.49
C LYS A 98 -2.42 2.06 -8.24
N TYR A 99 -1.96 1.44 -7.16
CA TYR A 99 -2.69 1.38 -5.90
C TYR A 99 -2.89 2.76 -5.28
N VAL A 100 -1.82 3.57 -5.18
CA VAL A 100 -1.86 4.96 -4.68
C VAL A 100 -2.84 5.81 -5.50
N LYS A 101 -2.77 5.72 -6.84
CA LYS A 101 -3.70 6.44 -7.72
C LYS A 101 -5.15 6.01 -7.48
N ASN A 102 -5.42 4.72 -7.38
CA ASN A 102 -6.76 4.21 -7.11
C ASN A 102 -7.30 4.71 -5.77
N ARG A 103 -6.46 4.73 -4.72
CA ARG A 103 -6.82 5.27 -3.40
C ARG A 103 -7.24 6.73 -3.47
N ILE A 104 -6.46 7.57 -4.17
CA ILE A 104 -6.79 9.00 -4.36
C ILE A 104 -8.09 9.16 -5.14
N ASN A 105 -8.27 8.40 -6.23
CA ASN A 105 -9.51 8.44 -7.00
C ASN A 105 -10.74 8.05 -6.16
N SER A 106 -10.62 6.99 -5.35
CA SER A 106 -11.69 6.59 -4.43
C SER A 106 -12.01 7.68 -3.40
N HIS A 107 -10.99 8.36 -2.88
CA HIS A 107 -11.17 9.52 -1.99
C HIS A 107 -11.89 10.67 -2.69
N LEU A 108 -11.48 11.04 -3.91
CA LEU A 108 -12.11 12.09 -4.70
C LEU A 108 -13.60 11.79 -4.97
N SER A 109 -13.93 10.55 -5.34
CA SER A 109 -15.32 10.11 -5.51
C SER A 109 -16.10 10.24 -4.20
N PHE A 110 -15.54 9.77 -3.08
CA PHE A 110 -16.17 9.88 -1.76
C PHE A 110 -16.44 11.34 -1.35
N ILE A 111 -15.48 12.23 -1.56
CA ILE A 111 -15.63 13.65 -1.23
C ILE A 111 -16.70 14.30 -2.11
N THR A 112 -16.73 13.99 -3.40
CA THR A 112 -17.73 14.51 -4.34
C THR A 112 -19.15 14.11 -3.91
N GLU A 113 -19.37 12.84 -3.60
CA GLU A 113 -20.66 12.34 -3.09
C GLU A 113 -21.03 12.99 -1.75
N ARG A 114 -20.08 13.08 -0.83
CA ARG A 114 -20.28 13.70 0.48
C ARG A 114 -20.69 15.17 0.36
N ILE A 115 -20.03 15.94 -0.50
CA ILE A 115 -20.32 17.37 -0.67
C ILE A 115 -21.74 17.56 -1.21
N LYS A 116 -22.15 16.70 -2.15
CA LYS A 116 -23.53 16.68 -2.68
C LYS A 116 -24.56 16.40 -1.58
N GLU A 117 -24.27 15.51 -0.64
CA GLU A 117 -25.20 15.14 0.43
C GLU A 117 -25.19 16.06 1.66
N LYS A 118 -24.02 16.57 2.05
CA LYS A 118 -23.78 17.21 3.37
C LYS A 118 -23.17 18.61 3.28
N GLY A 119 -22.92 19.11 2.08
CA GLY A 119 -22.27 20.40 1.86
C GLY A 119 -20.73 20.35 1.94
N PRO A 120 -20.07 21.51 1.77
CA PRO A 120 -18.62 21.59 1.64
C PRO A 120 -17.86 21.10 2.87
N THR A 121 -16.66 20.59 2.66
CA THR A 121 -15.75 20.22 3.76
C THR A 121 -15.01 21.44 4.31
N LYS A 122 -14.69 21.40 5.60
CA LYS A 122 -13.95 22.49 6.27
C LYS A 122 -12.45 22.50 5.96
N TYR A 123 -11.89 21.37 5.55
CA TYR A 123 -10.45 21.18 5.44
C TYR A 123 -10.03 20.83 4.01
N THR A 124 -8.82 21.23 3.67
CA THR A 124 -8.13 20.89 2.42
C THR A 124 -6.77 20.32 2.78
N ASN A 125 -6.38 19.25 2.11
CA ASN A 125 -5.04 18.70 2.17
C ASN A 125 -4.13 19.48 1.22
N GLU A 126 -3.08 20.06 1.77
CA GLU A 126 -2.20 20.99 1.06
C GLU A 126 -1.21 20.25 0.13
N ASN A 127 -0.82 19.03 0.48
CA ASN A 127 0.11 18.21 -0.32
C ASN A 127 -0.57 17.56 -1.54
N LEU A 128 -1.85 17.21 -1.40
CA LEU A 128 -2.63 16.52 -2.43
C LEU A 128 -3.58 17.48 -3.18
N ASN A 129 -3.75 18.70 -2.69
CA ASN A 129 -4.68 19.71 -3.20
C ASN A 129 -6.13 19.17 -3.32
N VAL A 130 -6.59 18.43 -2.31
CA VAL A 130 -7.93 17.83 -2.26
C VAL A 130 -8.67 18.19 -0.98
N SER A 131 -9.99 18.32 -1.06
CA SER A 131 -10.86 18.45 0.11
C SER A 131 -10.79 17.22 1.02
N VAL A 132 -10.79 17.41 2.33
CA VAL A 132 -10.70 16.34 3.34
C VAL A 132 -11.67 16.58 4.51
N VAL A 133 -12.00 15.51 5.24
CA VAL A 133 -13.09 15.55 6.24
C VAL A 133 -12.57 15.93 7.63
N THR A 134 -11.34 15.58 7.96
CA THR A 134 -10.74 15.76 9.28
C THR A 134 -9.51 16.67 9.23
N ASN A 135 -9.19 17.28 10.36
CA ASN A 135 -8.01 18.14 10.46
C ASN A 135 -6.68 17.35 10.36
N GLN A 136 -6.68 16.09 10.79
CA GLN A 136 -5.51 15.20 10.70
C GLN A 136 -5.11 14.92 9.25
N GLU A 137 -6.05 15.02 8.31
CA GLU A 137 -5.80 14.79 6.89
C GLU A 137 -5.19 16.00 6.17
N LYS A 138 -5.05 17.17 6.80
CA LYS A 138 -4.50 18.37 6.14
C LYS A 138 -3.05 18.17 5.68
N ASP A 139 -2.27 17.52 6.54
CA ASP A 139 -0.83 17.34 6.34
C ASP A 139 -0.48 15.94 5.84
N LEU A 140 -1.50 15.10 5.55
CA LEU A 140 -1.27 13.76 5.04
C LEU A 140 -0.53 13.85 3.71
N ASN A 141 0.68 13.31 3.67
CA ASN A 141 1.48 13.26 2.46
C ASN A 141 1.56 11.80 1.99
N ILE A 142 0.96 11.52 0.83
CA ILE A 142 1.09 10.24 0.13
C ILE A 142 2.02 10.45 -1.04
N LYS A 143 3.11 9.68 -1.11
CA LYS A 143 4.09 9.76 -2.19
C LYS A 143 3.88 8.66 -3.22
N LYS A 144 4.33 8.91 -4.45
CA LYS A 144 4.47 7.88 -5.49
C LYS A 144 5.89 7.32 -5.47
N LEU A 145 6.01 6.02 -5.75
CA LEU A 145 7.28 5.33 -5.88
C LEU A 145 7.98 5.84 -7.16
N ASN A 146 9.25 6.21 -7.04
CA ASN A 146 10.04 6.81 -8.12
C ASN A 146 11.02 5.83 -8.76
N SER A 147 11.87 5.20 -7.94
CA SER A 147 12.92 4.29 -8.39
C SER A 147 13.11 3.16 -7.39
N ILE A 148 13.72 2.07 -7.83
CA ILE A 148 14.11 0.93 -7.01
C ILE A 148 15.50 0.48 -7.44
N LYS A 149 16.38 0.27 -6.47
CA LYS A 149 17.74 -0.26 -6.66
C LYS A 149 17.87 -1.55 -5.88
N GLU A 150 18.37 -2.60 -6.52
CA GLU A 150 18.61 -3.90 -5.90
C GLU A 150 20.12 -4.09 -5.67
N SER A 151 20.52 -4.55 -4.48
CA SER A 151 21.88 -5.00 -4.20
C SER A 151 21.88 -6.02 -3.05
N ASN A 152 22.49 -7.20 -3.23
CA ASN A 152 22.66 -8.19 -2.15
C ASN A 152 21.39 -8.52 -1.34
N ASN A 153 20.24 -8.73 -2.01
CA ASN A 153 18.90 -8.93 -1.42
C ASN A 153 18.31 -7.70 -0.71
N GLU A 154 18.95 -6.54 -0.78
CA GLU A 154 18.40 -5.27 -0.36
C GLU A 154 17.73 -4.56 -1.55
N PHE A 155 16.60 -3.92 -1.27
CA PHE A 155 15.83 -3.15 -2.24
C PHE A 155 15.62 -1.75 -1.69
N VAL A 156 16.28 -0.77 -2.29
CA VAL A 156 16.22 0.63 -1.86
C VAL A 156 15.30 1.39 -2.80
N LEU A 157 14.26 2.01 -2.23
CA LEU A 157 13.27 2.79 -2.96
C LEU A 157 13.47 4.29 -2.76
N GLU A 158 13.26 5.04 -3.83
CA GLU A 158 13.10 6.49 -3.76
C GLU A 158 11.64 6.86 -4.02
N TYR A 159 11.16 7.89 -3.34
CA TYR A 159 9.78 8.36 -3.42
C TYR A 159 9.75 9.82 -3.88
N LYS A 160 8.65 10.22 -4.53
CA LYS A 160 8.43 11.60 -4.96
C LYS A 160 6.99 12.03 -4.69
N GLU A 161 6.77 13.33 -4.60
CA GLU A 161 5.45 13.90 -4.42
C GLU A 161 4.54 13.53 -5.61
N ILE A 162 3.24 13.40 -5.35
CA ILE A 162 2.28 12.99 -6.40
C ILE A 162 2.10 14.11 -7.41
N TYR A 163 1.92 15.33 -6.92
CA TYR A 163 1.87 16.56 -7.69
C TYR A 163 3.19 17.31 -7.49
N ASP A 164 3.75 17.83 -8.56
CA ASP A 164 4.88 18.76 -8.46
C ASP A 164 4.26 20.12 -8.06
N ASN A 165 4.59 20.61 -6.86
CA ASN A 165 4.16 21.91 -6.37
C ASN A 165 4.90 23.04 -7.08
#